data_AF-A0A3A6NAQ1-F1
#
_entry.id   AF-A0A3A6NAQ1-F1
#
_cell.length_a   1.000
_cell.length_b   1.000
_cell.length_c   1.000
_cell.angle_alpha   90.00
_cell.angle_beta   90.00
_cell.angle_gamma   90.00
#
_symmetry.space_group_name_H-M   'P 1'
#
loop_
_entity.id
_entity.type
_entity.pdbx_description
1 polymer ?
#
loop_
_entity_poly.entity_id
_entity_poly.type
_entity_poly.pdbx_seq_one_letter_code
_entity_poly.pdbx_strand_id
1 'polypeptide(L)'
;MVNLKKLFQGCVRLGAIYNLPAEVRKKRIAEVLKLVGLEERSGDLVETYSGGMRKRLDIAAGLIHRPRILFLDEPTLGLDIQTRREIWRYIARLREEEGITIFLTTHYMDEADQICDHIGIIDHGRLIIIDTPANLKKSLGGDLIIFSFTPETPPDAALRALEKLQEQPFIKKLSPLIKDQEKSFVAVTGSGEETLPLFFTALEGLDVKIGKITLKVPSLDDVFLYYTGRELREERSSKEKSIQERFTMRRLRS
;
A
#
# COMPACT_ATOMS: atom_id res chain seq x y z
N MET A 1 -16.61 33.33 -25.64
CA MET A 1 -15.55 32.68 -24.83
C MET A 1 -16.09 32.47 -23.42
N VAL A 2 -16.50 31.25 -23.06
CA VAL A 2 -17.09 30.98 -21.72
C VAL A 2 -15.96 30.75 -20.73
N ASN A 3 -15.91 31.60 -19.71
CA ASN A 3 -14.90 31.65 -18.65
C ASN A 3 -14.97 30.37 -17.79
N LEU A 4 -14.00 29.46 -17.96
CA LEU A 4 -13.90 28.16 -17.27
C LEU A 4 -13.54 28.26 -15.78
N LYS A 5 -13.44 29.48 -15.24
CA LYS A 5 -12.90 29.68 -13.90
C LYS A 5 -13.82 29.23 -12.76
N LYS A 6 -15.14 29.16 -12.96
CA LYS A 6 -16.11 28.83 -11.87
C LYS A 6 -16.47 27.35 -11.82
N LEU A 7 -16.49 26.79 -10.62
CA LEU A 7 -16.79 25.38 -10.32
C LEU A 7 -18.08 24.89 -11.00
N PHE A 8 -19.18 25.59 -10.72
CA PHE A 8 -20.50 25.25 -11.24
C PHE A 8 -20.52 25.22 -12.77
N GLN A 9 -19.80 26.14 -13.43
CA GLN A 9 -19.79 26.26 -14.88
C GLN A 9 -19.01 25.13 -15.57
N GLY A 10 -17.96 24.61 -14.91
CA GLY A 10 -17.26 23.40 -15.34
C GLY A 10 -18.16 22.16 -15.29
N CYS A 11 -18.83 21.94 -14.17
CA CYS A 11 -19.75 20.81 -14.01
C CYS A 11 -20.95 20.87 -14.97
N VAL A 12 -21.50 22.07 -15.23
CA VAL A 12 -22.58 22.26 -16.22
C VAL A 12 -22.15 21.83 -17.62
N ARG A 13 -20.90 22.13 -18.01
CA ARG A 13 -20.37 21.73 -19.32
C ARG A 13 -20.18 20.23 -19.44
N LEU A 14 -19.59 19.60 -18.42
CA LEU A 14 -19.46 18.14 -18.37
C LEU A 14 -20.81 17.45 -18.49
N GLY A 15 -21.82 17.88 -17.74
CA GLY A 15 -23.16 17.32 -17.86
C GLY A 15 -23.77 17.52 -19.26
N ALA A 16 -23.45 18.64 -19.94
CA ALA A 16 -23.91 18.87 -21.31
C ALA A 16 -23.22 17.93 -22.31
N ILE A 17 -21.93 17.63 -22.13
CA ILE A 17 -21.20 16.64 -22.94
C ILE A 17 -21.85 15.25 -22.82
N TYR A 18 -22.33 14.89 -21.62
CA TYR A 18 -23.07 13.64 -21.38
C TYR A 18 -24.57 13.72 -21.75
N ASN A 19 -25.00 14.74 -22.53
CA ASN A 19 -26.38 14.93 -22.98
C ASN A 19 -27.43 14.95 -21.85
N LEU A 20 -27.04 15.34 -20.64
CA LEU A 20 -27.99 15.48 -19.54
C LEU A 20 -28.87 16.73 -19.76
N PRO A 21 -30.21 16.64 -19.63
CA PRO A 21 -31.08 17.81 -19.71
C PRO A 21 -30.72 18.89 -18.67
N ALA A 22 -30.91 20.17 -19.00
CA ALA A 22 -30.46 21.28 -18.15
C ALA A 22 -30.97 21.21 -16.70
N GLU A 23 -32.24 20.83 -16.52
CA GLU A 23 -32.86 20.67 -15.20
C GLU A 23 -32.25 19.49 -14.41
N VAL A 24 -31.95 18.38 -15.09
CA VAL A 24 -31.28 17.22 -14.50
C VAL A 24 -29.85 17.59 -14.11
N ARG A 25 -29.13 18.34 -14.95
CA ARG A 25 -27.77 18.80 -14.67
C ARG A 25 -27.69 19.63 -13.40
N LYS A 26 -28.56 20.64 -13.25
CA LYS A 26 -28.54 21.51 -12.06
C LYS A 26 -28.72 20.70 -10.77
N LYS A 27 -29.72 19.82 -10.75
CA LYS A 27 -29.98 18.93 -9.60
C LYS A 27 -28.77 18.03 -9.33
N ARG A 28 -28.23 17.41 -10.38
CA ARG A 28 -27.10 16.49 -10.24
C ARG A 28 -25.81 17.17 -9.79
N ILE A 29 -25.56 18.39 -10.24
CA ILE A 29 -24.42 19.19 -9.78
C ILE A 29 -24.56 19.51 -8.30
N ALA A 30 -25.74 19.92 -7.84
CA ALA A 30 -25.98 20.16 -6.42
C ALA A 30 -25.78 18.88 -5.58
N GLU A 31 -26.35 17.74 -6.02
CA GLU A 31 -26.14 16.43 -5.38
C GLU A 31 -24.65 16.10 -5.24
N VAL A 32 -23.91 16.19 -6.34
CA VAL A 32 -22.50 15.81 -6.39
C VAL A 32 -21.63 16.76 -5.57
N LEU A 33 -21.88 18.08 -5.63
CA LEU A 33 -21.14 19.06 -4.83
C LEU A 33 -21.37 18.86 -3.34
N LYS A 34 -22.60 18.50 -2.95
CA LYS A 34 -22.91 18.12 -1.58
C LYS A 34 -22.18 16.83 -1.17
N LEU A 35 -22.15 15.83 -2.05
CA LEU A 35 -21.41 14.58 -1.82
C LEU A 35 -19.92 14.82 -1.55
N VAL A 36 -19.27 15.71 -2.31
CA VAL A 36 -17.85 16.05 -2.11
C VAL A 36 -17.59 17.15 -1.07
N GLY A 37 -18.62 17.71 -0.45
CA GLY A 37 -18.49 18.79 0.53
C GLY A 37 -17.96 20.09 -0.05
N LEU A 38 -18.35 20.44 -1.29
CA LEU A 38 -17.99 21.68 -1.99
C LEU A 38 -19.19 22.58 -2.29
N GLU A 39 -20.36 22.31 -1.69
CA GLU A 39 -21.61 23.06 -1.91
C GLU A 39 -21.46 24.57 -1.62
N GLU A 40 -20.93 24.92 -0.44
CA GLU A 40 -20.73 26.32 -0.01
C GLU A 40 -19.71 27.08 -0.84
N ARG A 41 -18.83 26.36 -1.55
CA ARG A 41 -17.78 26.94 -2.39
C ARG A 41 -18.15 26.89 -3.88
N SER A 42 -19.37 26.48 -4.22
CA SER A 42 -19.82 26.32 -5.61
C SER A 42 -19.71 27.58 -6.50
N GLY A 43 -19.73 28.77 -5.89
CA GLY A 43 -19.58 30.07 -6.57
C GLY A 43 -18.14 30.54 -6.78
N ASP A 44 -17.17 29.89 -6.13
CA ASP A 44 -15.77 30.29 -6.14
C ASP A 44 -15.08 29.96 -7.47
N LEU A 45 -13.95 30.64 -7.69
CA LEU A 45 -13.05 30.32 -8.79
C LEU A 45 -12.20 29.09 -8.41
N VAL A 46 -12.08 28.11 -9.31
CA VAL A 46 -11.31 26.88 -9.06
C VAL A 46 -9.83 27.18 -8.78
N GLU A 47 -9.31 28.32 -9.24
CA GLU A 47 -7.94 28.77 -8.95
C GLU A 47 -7.70 29.07 -7.46
N THR A 48 -8.74 29.33 -6.67
CA THR A 48 -8.63 29.57 -5.22
C THR A 48 -8.69 28.28 -4.39
N TYR A 49 -8.84 27.12 -5.04
CA TYR A 49 -9.02 25.84 -4.36
C TYR A 49 -7.69 25.24 -3.92
N SER A 50 -7.70 24.65 -2.71
CA SER A 50 -6.60 23.79 -2.27
C SER A 50 -6.43 22.58 -3.20
N GLY A 51 -5.29 21.89 -3.11
CA GLY A 51 -5.08 20.65 -3.89
C GLY A 51 -6.17 19.61 -3.63
N GLY A 52 -6.55 19.43 -2.36
CA GLY A 52 -7.63 18.52 -1.97
C GLY A 52 -9.00 18.90 -2.51
N MET A 53 -9.33 20.20 -2.53
CA MET A 53 -10.59 20.68 -3.10
C MET A 53 -10.64 20.44 -4.61
N ARG A 54 -9.51 20.59 -5.32
CA ARG A 54 -9.41 20.28 -6.75
C ARG A 54 -9.57 18.79 -7.03
N LYS A 55 -8.92 17.92 -6.25
CA LYS A 55 -9.09 16.46 -6.38
C LYS A 55 -10.52 16.01 -6.10
N ARG A 56 -11.17 16.58 -5.07
CA ARG A 56 -12.60 16.34 -4.80
C ARG A 56 -13.49 16.80 -5.96
N LEU A 57 -13.18 17.94 -6.58
CA LEU A 57 -13.87 18.39 -7.78
C LEU A 57 -13.68 17.42 -8.96
N ASP A 58 -12.48 16.88 -9.16
CA ASP A 58 -12.22 15.91 -10.24
C ASP A 58 -13.09 14.64 -10.06
N ILE A 59 -13.19 14.14 -8.83
CA ILE A 59 -14.06 13.00 -8.52
C ILE A 59 -15.54 13.39 -8.73
N ALA A 60 -15.95 14.58 -8.29
CA ALA A 60 -17.29 15.10 -8.55
C ALA A 60 -17.62 15.13 -10.05
N ALA A 61 -16.71 15.64 -10.88
CA ALA A 61 -16.88 15.68 -12.33
C ALA A 61 -17.15 14.29 -12.91
N GLY A 62 -16.44 13.26 -12.44
CA GLY A 62 -16.66 11.86 -12.80
C GLY A 62 -18.04 11.32 -12.41
N LEU A 63 -18.69 11.88 -11.39
CA LEU A 63 -19.97 11.39 -10.88
C LEU A 63 -21.20 12.06 -11.48
N ILE A 64 -21.03 13.14 -12.24
CA ILE A 64 -22.13 13.90 -12.84
C ILE A 64 -23.03 12.98 -13.68
N HIS A 65 -22.45 12.06 -14.43
CA HIS A 65 -23.19 11.14 -15.32
C HIS A 65 -23.67 9.83 -14.67
N ARG A 66 -23.56 9.68 -13.34
CA ARG A 66 -23.94 8.45 -12.59
C ARG A 66 -23.29 7.17 -13.18
N PRO A 67 -21.96 7.07 -13.16
CA PRO A 67 -21.28 5.90 -13.68
C PRO A 67 -21.55 4.66 -12.81
N ARG A 68 -21.59 3.48 -13.44
CA ARG A 68 -21.52 2.20 -12.71
C ARG A 68 -20.10 1.87 -12.24
N ILE A 69 -19.11 2.37 -12.98
CA ILE A 69 -17.68 2.18 -12.71
C ILE A 69 -16.98 3.53 -12.73
N LEU A 70 -16.30 3.88 -11.64
CA LEU A 70 -15.52 5.10 -11.50
C LEU A 70 -14.03 4.76 -11.58
N PHE A 71 -13.33 5.34 -12.55
CA PHE A 71 -11.87 5.23 -12.70
C PHE A 71 -11.17 6.41 -12.02
N LEU A 72 -10.22 6.12 -11.14
CA LEU A 72 -9.45 7.12 -10.40
C LEU A 72 -7.95 6.88 -10.61
N ASP A 73 -7.30 7.80 -11.30
CA ASP A 73 -5.85 7.74 -11.50
C ASP A 73 -5.13 8.52 -10.41
N GLU A 74 -4.42 7.82 -9.52
CA GLU A 74 -3.63 8.40 -8.43
C GLU A 74 -4.39 9.50 -7.65
N PRO A 75 -5.55 9.18 -7.04
CA PRO A 75 -6.51 10.17 -6.53
C PRO A 75 -5.95 11.04 -5.39
N THR A 76 -4.94 10.56 -4.68
CA THR A 76 -4.39 11.15 -3.46
C THR A 76 -2.96 11.65 -3.61
N LEU A 77 -2.37 11.52 -4.81
CA LEU A 77 -1.01 11.96 -5.09
C LEU A 77 -0.85 13.47 -4.84
N GLY A 78 0.18 13.83 -4.07
CA GLY A 78 0.53 15.20 -3.75
C GLY A 78 -0.36 15.87 -2.69
N LEU A 79 -1.17 15.09 -1.96
CA LEU A 79 -1.98 15.57 -0.86
C LEU A 79 -1.33 15.26 0.49
N ASP A 80 -1.62 16.08 1.49
CA ASP A 80 -1.26 15.79 2.87
C ASP A 80 -2.10 14.62 3.44
N ILE A 81 -1.65 14.07 4.57
CA ILE A 81 -2.26 12.90 5.20
C ILE A 81 -3.74 13.13 5.56
N GLN A 82 -4.10 14.34 6.02
CA GLN A 82 -5.47 14.63 6.44
C GLN A 82 -6.41 14.68 5.22
N THR A 83 -6.00 15.41 4.19
CA THR A 83 -6.77 15.51 2.93
C THR A 83 -6.91 14.14 2.25
N ARG A 84 -5.84 13.34 2.24
CA ARG A 84 -5.87 11.97 1.72
C ARG A 84 -6.93 11.12 2.42
N ARG A 85 -6.98 11.14 3.76
CA ARG A 85 -8.00 10.42 4.54
C ARG A 85 -9.43 10.91 4.26
N GLU A 86 -9.61 12.20 3.99
CA GLU A 86 -10.91 12.74 3.57
C GLU A 86 -11.36 12.19 2.22
N ILE A 87 -10.47 12.15 1.23
CA ILE A 87 -10.77 11.57 -0.08
C ILE A 87 -11.10 10.08 0.05
N TRP A 88 -10.38 9.33 0.88
CA TRP A 88 -10.65 7.91 1.06
C TRP A 88 -11.99 7.63 1.73
N ARG A 89 -12.34 8.38 2.78
CA ARG A 89 -13.69 8.31 3.37
C ARG A 89 -14.78 8.59 2.34
N TYR A 90 -14.53 9.54 1.45
CA TYR A 90 -15.46 9.87 0.39
C TYR A 90 -15.63 8.73 -0.64
N ILE A 91 -14.52 8.14 -1.09
CA ILE A 91 -14.51 6.99 -2.00
C ILE A 91 -15.24 5.78 -1.39
N ALA A 92 -15.00 5.49 -0.10
CA ALA A 92 -15.71 4.43 0.61
C ALA A 92 -17.22 4.69 0.67
N ARG A 93 -17.63 5.93 0.98
CA ARG A 93 -19.03 6.33 1.00
C ARG A 93 -19.72 6.18 -0.35
N LEU A 94 -19.05 6.53 -1.46
CA LEU A 94 -19.59 6.34 -2.81
C LEU A 94 -19.85 4.87 -3.13
N ARG A 95 -18.93 3.99 -2.73
CA ARG A 95 -19.10 2.54 -2.88
C ARG A 95 -20.32 2.05 -2.10
N GLU A 96 -20.44 2.46 -0.83
CA GLU A 96 -21.50 1.99 0.08
C GLU A 96 -22.89 2.56 -0.25
N GLU A 97 -23.00 3.87 -0.49
CA GLU A 97 -24.30 4.55 -0.67
C GLU A 97 -24.81 4.46 -2.12
N GLU A 98 -23.93 4.52 -3.12
CA GLU A 98 -24.31 4.61 -4.53
C GLU A 98 -24.07 3.28 -5.29
N GLY A 99 -23.47 2.27 -4.65
CA GLY A 99 -23.20 0.97 -5.26
C GLY A 99 -22.23 1.03 -6.45
N ILE A 100 -21.36 2.04 -6.48
CA ILE A 100 -20.42 2.27 -7.59
C ILE A 100 -19.21 1.34 -7.43
N THR A 101 -18.81 0.69 -8.52
CA THR A 101 -17.53 -0.03 -8.58
C THR A 101 -16.40 0.97 -8.82
N ILE A 102 -15.33 0.89 -8.03
CA ILE A 102 -14.21 1.84 -8.12
C ILE A 102 -12.98 1.09 -8.60
N PHE A 103 -12.39 1.58 -9.68
CA PHE A 103 -11.10 1.12 -10.20
C PHE A 103 -10.10 2.23 -9.99
N LEU A 104 -9.01 1.97 -9.27
CA LEU A 104 -8.00 2.98 -9.00
C LEU A 104 -6.59 2.46 -9.23
N THR A 105 -5.70 3.39 -9.56
CA THR A 105 -4.25 3.20 -9.59
C THR A 105 -3.64 3.94 -8.41
N THR A 106 -2.69 3.31 -7.75
CA THR A 106 -1.88 3.93 -6.71
C THR A 106 -0.51 3.26 -6.68
N HIS A 107 0.51 4.03 -6.34
CA HIS A 107 1.83 3.52 -5.97
C HIS A 107 2.01 3.42 -4.45
N TYR A 108 1.00 3.82 -3.67
CA TYR A 108 0.99 3.71 -2.22
C TYR A 108 0.37 2.37 -1.79
N MET A 109 1.22 1.43 -1.40
CA MET A 109 0.78 0.08 -1.01
C MET A 109 -0.16 0.09 0.20
N ASP A 110 0.02 1.03 1.13
CA ASP A 110 -0.83 1.19 2.30
C ASP A 110 -2.25 1.69 1.96
N GLU A 111 -2.42 2.45 0.87
CA GLU A 111 -3.73 2.83 0.35
C GLU A 111 -4.47 1.63 -0.23
N ALA A 112 -3.77 0.88 -1.08
CA ALA A 112 -4.34 -0.28 -1.73
C ALA A 112 -4.79 -1.32 -0.68
N ASP A 113 -3.97 -1.55 0.34
CA ASP A 113 -4.26 -2.49 1.43
C ASP A 113 -5.52 -2.12 2.24
N GLN A 114 -5.76 -0.83 2.48
CA GLN A 114 -6.84 -0.38 3.35
C GLN A 114 -8.20 -0.33 2.66
N ILE A 115 -8.24 -0.20 1.33
CA ILE A 115 -9.43 0.28 0.62
C ILE A 115 -9.85 -0.66 -0.50
N CYS A 116 -8.91 -1.40 -1.08
CA CYS A 116 -9.21 -2.27 -2.21
C CYS A 116 -9.65 -3.65 -1.74
N ASP A 117 -10.76 -4.13 -2.32
CA ASP A 117 -11.19 -5.52 -2.14
C ASP A 117 -10.24 -6.51 -2.85
N HIS A 118 -9.71 -6.09 -4.01
CA HIS A 118 -8.76 -6.84 -4.82
C HIS A 118 -7.67 -5.89 -5.33
N ILE A 119 -6.44 -6.39 -5.42
CA ILE A 119 -5.28 -5.62 -5.86
C ILE A 119 -4.60 -6.37 -7.00
N GLY A 120 -4.40 -5.67 -8.11
CA GLY A 120 -3.61 -6.12 -9.23
C GLY A 120 -2.21 -5.48 -9.19
N ILE A 121 -1.16 -6.30 -9.22
CA ILE A 121 0.22 -5.80 -9.35
C ILE A 121 0.60 -5.80 -10.83
N ILE A 122 0.95 -4.62 -11.34
CA ILE A 122 1.39 -4.42 -12.73
C ILE A 122 2.88 -4.05 -12.73
N ASP A 123 3.66 -4.73 -13.56
CA ASP A 123 5.07 -4.39 -13.84
C ASP A 123 5.36 -4.56 -15.32
N HIS A 124 6.16 -3.65 -15.89
CA HIS A 124 6.50 -3.63 -17.31
C HIS A 124 5.29 -3.80 -18.27
N GLY A 125 4.15 -3.20 -17.91
CA GLY A 125 2.92 -3.22 -18.70
C GLY A 125 2.15 -4.54 -18.68
N ARG A 126 2.48 -5.46 -17.75
CA ARG A 126 1.79 -6.74 -17.58
C ARG A 126 1.24 -6.87 -16.17
N LEU A 127 0.01 -7.37 -16.07
CA LEU A 127 -0.58 -7.78 -14.79
C LEU A 127 0.10 -9.07 -14.34
N ILE A 128 0.88 -9.01 -13.26
CA ILE A 128 1.61 -10.15 -12.71
C ILE A 128 0.68 -11.03 -11.88
N ILE A 129 -0.09 -10.41 -10.99
CA ILE A 129 -1.01 -11.10 -10.08
C ILE A 129 -2.19 -10.19 -9.73
N ILE A 130 -3.33 -10.81 -9.45
CA ILE A 130 -4.51 -10.15 -8.90
C ILE A 130 -5.12 -11.06 -7.82
N ASP A 131 -5.28 -10.53 -6.61
CA ASP A 131 -5.94 -11.25 -5.51
C ASP A 131 -6.37 -10.25 -4.42
N THR A 132 -7.01 -10.73 -3.36
CA THR A 132 -7.28 -9.95 -2.16
C THR A 132 -5.99 -9.55 -1.44
N PRO A 133 -5.94 -8.40 -0.74
CA PRO A 133 -4.75 -7.98 0.00
C PRO A 133 -4.26 -9.06 0.99
N ALA A 134 -5.18 -9.77 1.64
CA ALA A 134 -4.86 -10.84 2.57
C ALA A 134 -4.20 -12.06 1.88
N ASN A 135 -4.73 -12.49 0.74
CA ASN A 135 -4.14 -13.60 -0.01
C ASN A 135 -2.79 -13.24 -0.61
N LEU A 136 -2.65 -12.01 -1.12
CA LEU A 136 -1.37 -11.49 -1.61
C LEU A 136 -0.29 -11.56 -0.53
N LYS A 137 -0.58 -11.10 0.70
CA LYS A 137 0.35 -11.20 1.84
C LYS A 137 0.68 -12.64 2.22
N LYS A 138 -0.32 -13.52 2.24
CA LYS A 138 -0.13 -14.96 2.51
C LYS A 138 0.73 -15.66 1.44
N SER A 139 0.70 -15.18 0.20
CA SER A 139 1.45 -15.78 -0.92
C SER A 139 2.98 -15.74 -0.73
N LEU A 140 3.49 -14.86 0.14
CA LEU A 140 4.91 -14.76 0.48
C LEU A 140 5.45 -15.89 1.37
N GLY A 141 4.61 -16.86 1.72
CA GLY A 141 5.02 -17.98 2.56
C GLY A 141 4.52 -17.88 4.00
N GLY A 142 3.80 -16.82 4.37
CA GLY A 142 3.09 -16.64 5.64
C GLY A 142 3.78 -15.64 6.59
N ASP A 143 3.39 -15.65 7.86
CA ASP A 143 3.79 -14.63 8.83
C ASP A 143 5.22 -14.82 9.35
N LEU A 144 5.85 -13.71 9.74
CA LEU A 144 7.21 -13.68 10.28
C LEU A 144 7.19 -13.56 11.79
N ILE A 145 7.81 -14.50 12.50
CA ILE A 145 8.16 -14.35 13.92
C ILE A 145 9.61 -13.89 14.00
N ILE A 146 9.81 -12.64 14.38
CA ILE A 146 11.13 -12.06 14.61
C ILE A 146 11.41 -12.12 16.11
N PHE A 147 12.49 -12.77 16.53
CA PHE A 147 12.81 -12.92 17.94
C PHE A 147 14.31 -12.83 18.22
N SER A 148 14.67 -12.50 19.46
CA SER A 148 16.04 -12.53 19.97
C SER A 148 16.09 -13.19 21.33
N PHE A 149 17.20 -13.88 21.61
CA PHE A 149 17.48 -14.38 22.96
C PHE A 149 18.07 -13.27 23.83
N THR A 150 17.84 -13.34 25.14
CA THR A 150 18.49 -12.41 26.06
C THR A 150 20.00 -12.69 26.13
N PRO A 151 20.84 -11.69 26.46
CA PRO A 151 22.30 -11.88 26.57
C PRO A 151 22.72 -12.95 27.59
N GLU A 152 21.87 -13.25 28.58
CA GLU A 152 22.12 -14.26 29.60
C GLU A 152 21.90 -15.69 29.11
N THR A 153 21.30 -15.86 27.92
CA THR A 153 21.07 -17.19 27.34
C THR A 153 22.40 -17.80 26.88
N PRO A 154 22.78 -19.00 27.36
CA PRO A 154 24.00 -19.67 26.93
C PRO A 154 24.00 -19.92 25.40
N PRO A 155 25.12 -19.69 24.68
CA PRO A 155 25.18 -19.91 23.23
C PRO A 155 24.77 -21.33 22.80
N ASP A 156 25.14 -22.34 23.58
CA ASP A 156 24.78 -23.73 23.31
C ASP A 156 23.28 -24.00 23.48
N ALA A 157 22.65 -23.34 24.47
CA ALA A 157 21.21 -23.43 24.68
C ALA A 157 20.44 -22.74 23.54
N ALA A 158 20.93 -21.58 23.08
CA ALA A 158 20.37 -20.90 21.91
C ALA A 158 20.48 -21.73 20.64
N LEU A 159 21.61 -22.40 20.39
CA LEU A 159 21.76 -23.28 19.23
C LEU A 159 20.78 -24.46 19.25
N ARG A 160 20.66 -25.15 20.40
CA ARG A 160 19.67 -26.24 20.57
C ARG A 160 18.23 -25.78 20.37
N ALA A 161 17.91 -24.57 20.84
CA ALA A 161 16.61 -23.97 20.62
C ALA A 161 16.33 -23.74 19.12
N LEU A 162 17.30 -23.22 18.38
CA LEU A 162 17.17 -23.00 16.94
C LEU A 162 17.02 -24.31 16.16
N GLU A 163 17.80 -25.34 16.51
CA GLU A 163 17.68 -26.68 15.92
C GLU A 163 16.28 -27.27 16.16
N LYS A 164 15.82 -27.26 17.42
CA LYS A 164 14.49 -27.78 17.78
C LYS A 164 13.35 -27.02 17.11
N LEU A 165 13.49 -25.71 16.94
CA LEU A 165 12.54 -24.87 16.20
C LEU A 165 12.54 -25.21 14.71
N GLN A 166 13.71 -25.41 14.10
CA GLN A 166 13.81 -25.77 12.68
C GLN A 166 13.17 -27.13 12.35
N GLU A 167 13.12 -28.05 13.30
CA GLU A 167 12.44 -29.35 13.18
C GLU A 167 10.91 -29.26 13.28
N GLN A 168 10.37 -28.12 13.73
CA GLN A 168 8.91 -27.98 13.91
C GLN A 168 8.19 -27.85 12.56
N PRO A 169 7.05 -28.54 12.37
CA PRO A 169 6.32 -28.52 11.11
C PRO A 169 5.70 -27.16 10.77
N PHE A 170 5.53 -26.30 11.79
CA PHE A 170 4.98 -24.95 11.64
C PHE A 170 6.02 -23.90 11.22
N ILE A 171 7.32 -24.22 11.27
CA ILE A 171 8.41 -23.35 10.81
C ILE A 171 8.81 -23.78 9.39
N LYS A 172 8.53 -22.94 8.40
CA LYS A 172 8.90 -23.18 7.00
C LYS A 172 10.36 -22.85 6.72
N LYS A 173 10.86 -21.78 7.35
CA LYS A 173 12.23 -21.31 7.18
C LYS A 173 12.66 -20.56 8.44
N LEU A 174 13.86 -20.84 8.92
CA LEU A 174 14.52 -20.11 9.99
C LEU A 174 15.78 -19.45 9.41
N SER A 175 15.99 -18.16 9.68
CA SER A 175 17.16 -17.45 9.18
C SER A 175 17.65 -16.42 10.20
N PRO A 176 18.98 -16.27 10.37
CA PRO A 176 19.51 -15.19 11.21
C PRO A 176 19.26 -13.84 10.53
N LEU A 177 18.86 -12.85 11.33
CA LEU A 177 18.73 -11.46 10.94
C LEU A 177 19.73 -10.65 11.76
N ILE A 178 20.81 -10.23 11.10
CA ILE A 178 21.82 -9.38 11.72
C ILE A 178 21.40 -7.93 11.48
N LYS A 179 20.91 -7.27 12.52
CA LYS A 179 20.57 -5.85 12.52
C LYS A 179 21.19 -5.20 13.75
N ASP A 180 21.97 -4.13 13.56
CA ASP A 180 22.52 -3.30 14.64
C ASP A 180 23.29 -4.06 15.74
N GLN A 181 24.11 -5.05 15.37
CA GLN A 181 24.91 -5.89 16.28
C GLN A 181 24.11 -6.79 17.25
N GLU A 182 22.78 -6.79 17.21
CA GLU A 182 21.93 -7.75 17.92
C GLU A 182 21.68 -9.00 17.06
N LYS A 183 21.86 -10.19 17.65
CA LYS A 183 21.51 -11.46 17.01
C LYS A 183 20.01 -11.69 17.10
N SER A 184 19.29 -11.30 16.05
CA SER A 184 17.88 -11.64 15.88
C SER A 184 17.72 -12.82 14.93
N PHE A 185 16.59 -13.50 15.02
CA PHE A 185 16.20 -14.63 14.18
C PHE A 185 14.82 -14.36 13.59
N VAL A 186 14.62 -14.82 12.36
CA VAL A 186 13.33 -14.72 11.65
C VAL A 186 12.87 -16.13 11.32
N ALA A 187 11.72 -16.51 11.87
CA ALA A 187 11.01 -17.72 11.52
C ALA A 187 9.84 -17.36 10.58
N VAL A 188 9.83 -17.93 9.39
CA VAL A 188 8.69 -17.89 8.46
C VAL A 188 7.73 -19.00 8.86
N THR A 189 6.50 -18.62 9.17
CA THR A 189 5.44 -19.51 9.66
C THR A 189 4.23 -19.44 8.73
N GLY A 190 3.28 -20.37 8.86
CA GLY A 190 2.03 -20.31 8.10
C GLY A 190 1.09 -19.19 8.60
N SER A 191 0.57 -19.40 9.80
CA SER A 191 -0.24 -18.44 10.57
C SER A 191 0.50 -18.11 11.85
N GLY A 192 1.04 -16.91 11.97
CA GLY A 192 1.91 -16.57 13.09
C GLY A 192 1.16 -16.49 14.42
N GLU A 193 -0.12 -16.11 14.41
CA GLU A 193 -0.97 -16.07 15.61
C GLU A 193 -1.21 -17.46 16.20
N GLU A 194 -1.50 -18.45 15.35
CA GLU A 194 -1.67 -19.85 15.76
C GLU A 194 -0.35 -20.51 16.13
N THR A 195 0.74 -20.08 15.49
CA THR A 195 2.07 -20.65 15.67
C THR A 195 2.76 -20.11 16.92
N LEU A 196 2.42 -18.90 17.39
CA LEU A 196 3.11 -18.25 18.50
C LEU A 196 3.03 -19.05 19.82
N PRO A 197 1.89 -19.62 20.24
CA PRO A 197 1.85 -20.50 21.42
C PRO A 197 2.73 -21.75 21.25
N LEU A 198 2.66 -22.39 20.08
CA LEU A 198 3.45 -23.59 19.76
C LEU A 198 4.96 -23.29 19.76
N PHE A 199 5.33 -22.10 19.31
CA PHE A 199 6.70 -21.60 19.34
C PHE A 199 7.24 -21.53 20.77
N PHE A 200 6.47 -21.00 21.73
CA PHE A 200 6.87 -20.99 23.13
C PHE A 200 6.93 -22.39 23.73
N THR A 201 5.94 -23.25 23.47
CA THR A 201 5.95 -24.64 23.92
C THR A 201 7.14 -25.43 23.39
N ALA A 202 7.58 -25.17 22.16
CA ALA A 202 8.78 -25.80 21.60
C ALA A 202 10.06 -25.41 22.37
N LEU A 203 10.10 -24.23 22.97
CA LEU A 203 11.23 -23.72 23.73
C LEU A 203 11.18 -24.07 25.22
N GLU A 204 10.04 -24.56 25.71
CA GLU A 204 9.92 -25.05 27.09
C GLU A 204 10.92 -26.19 27.37
N GLY A 205 11.50 -26.16 28.57
CA GLY A 205 12.53 -27.10 29.00
C GLY A 205 13.94 -26.82 28.48
N LEU A 206 14.12 -25.79 27.65
CA LEU A 206 15.43 -25.27 27.27
C LEU A 206 15.79 -24.07 28.17
N ASP A 207 17.05 -23.97 28.58
CA ASP A 207 17.57 -22.84 29.37
C ASP A 207 17.75 -21.59 28.48
N VAL A 208 16.66 -21.14 27.87
CA VAL A 208 16.62 -20.02 26.94
C VAL A 208 15.59 -19.00 27.39
N LYS A 209 15.95 -17.72 27.28
CA LYS A 209 15.03 -16.60 27.53
C LYS A 209 14.92 -15.77 26.27
N ILE A 210 13.69 -15.52 25.84
CA ILE A 210 13.42 -14.62 24.72
C ILE A 210 13.41 -13.19 25.26
N GLY A 211 14.26 -12.33 24.72
CA GLY A 211 14.31 -10.91 25.08
C GLY A 211 13.26 -10.11 24.35
N LYS A 212 13.20 -10.25 23.03
CA LYS A 212 12.22 -9.59 22.18
C LYS A 212 11.60 -10.59 21.23
N ILE A 213 10.29 -10.47 21.04
CA ILE A 213 9.55 -11.18 20.00
C ILE A 213 8.60 -10.21 19.31
N THR A 214 8.43 -10.37 18.01
CA THR A 214 7.59 -9.51 17.18
C THR A 214 6.99 -10.37 16.09
N LEU A 215 5.67 -10.42 16.05
CA LEU A 215 4.94 -10.99 14.93
C LEU A 215 4.77 -9.91 13.86
N LYS A 216 5.26 -10.17 12.66
CA LYS A 216 5.10 -9.30 11.49
C LYS A 216 4.37 -10.07 10.39
N VAL A 217 3.16 -9.61 10.06
CA VAL A 217 2.50 -10.01 8.80
C VAL A 217 3.20 -9.28 7.64
N PRO A 218 3.52 -9.96 6.53
CA PRO A 218 4.11 -9.31 5.37
C PRO A 218 3.27 -8.12 4.88
N SER A 219 3.92 -7.03 4.47
CA SER A 219 3.23 -5.89 3.87
C SER A 219 3.01 -6.11 2.38
N LEU A 220 2.17 -5.27 1.76
CA LEU A 220 2.04 -5.28 0.30
C LEU A 220 3.31 -4.78 -0.41
N ASP A 221 4.16 -3.99 0.24
CA ASP A 221 5.50 -3.68 -0.27
C ASP A 221 6.35 -4.95 -0.42
N ASP A 222 6.35 -5.81 0.62
CA ASP A 222 7.04 -7.10 0.58
C ASP A 222 6.51 -7.96 -0.59
N VAL A 223 5.19 -7.92 -0.82
CA VAL A 223 4.53 -8.65 -1.93
C VAL A 223 4.98 -8.10 -3.28
N PHE A 224 4.95 -6.78 -3.43
CA PHE A 224 5.38 -6.11 -4.63
C PHE A 224 6.84 -6.43 -4.97
N LEU A 225 7.74 -6.39 -3.97
CA LEU A 225 9.15 -6.72 -4.15
C LEU A 225 9.35 -8.18 -4.59
N TYR A 226 8.60 -9.12 -4.02
CA TYR A 226 8.64 -10.53 -4.40
C TYR A 226 8.23 -10.76 -5.86
N TYR A 227 7.07 -10.22 -6.28
CA TYR A 227 6.55 -10.43 -7.64
C TYR A 227 7.32 -9.64 -8.70
N THR A 228 7.91 -8.50 -8.36
CA THR A 228 8.73 -7.70 -9.28
C THR A 228 10.22 -8.03 -9.24
N GLY A 229 10.64 -8.91 -8.31
CA GLY A 229 12.03 -9.35 -8.15
C GLY A 229 13.01 -8.23 -7.75
N ARG A 230 12.52 -7.15 -7.14
CA ARG A 230 13.30 -5.92 -6.92
C ARG A 230 14.30 -6.01 -5.75
N GLU A 231 14.15 -6.93 -4.80
CA GLU A 231 15.17 -7.18 -3.76
C GLU A 231 16.50 -7.72 -4.33
N LEU A 232 16.52 -8.26 -5.56
CA LEU A 232 17.75 -8.77 -6.20
C LEU A 232 18.46 -7.74 -7.10
N ARG A 233 17.92 -6.52 -7.25
CA ARG A 233 18.51 -5.49 -8.13
C ARG A 233 19.39 -4.48 -7.41
N GLU A 234 19.17 -4.21 -6.12
CA GLU A 234 20.02 -3.28 -5.37
C GLU A 234 21.44 -3.83 -5.11
N GLU A 235 21.60 -5.16 -5.07
CA GLU A 235 22.93 -5.81 -5.06
C GLU A 235 23.63 -5.80 -6.44
N ARG A 236 22.89 -5.65 -7.55
CA ARG A 236 23.48 -5.50 -8.90
C ARG A 236 23.84 -4.05 -9.21
N SER A 237 23.01 -3.08 -8.78
CA SER A 237 23.25 -1.65 -9.02
C SER A 237 24.44 -1.11 -8.22
N SER A 238 24.73 -1.67 -7.03
CA SER A 238 25.93 -1.37 -6.25
C SER A 238 27.21 -1.89 -6.92
N LYS A 239 27.18 -3.06 -7.57
CA LYS A 239 28.31 -3.57 -8.38
C LYS A 239 28.51 -2.74 -9.65
N GLU A 240 27.46 -2.36 -10.36
CA GLU A 240 27.55 -1.53 -11.58
C GLU A 240 28.06 -0.11 -11.29
N LYS A 241 27.64 0.52 -10.18
CA LYS A 241 28.19 1.82 -9.74
C LYS A 241 29.69 1.72 -9.39
N SER A 242 30.10 0.65 -8.71
CA SER A 242 31.53 0.44 -8.36
C SER A 242 32.44 0.20 -9.56
N ILE A 243 31.90 -0.40 -10.64
CA ILE A 243 32.63 -0.63 -11.89
C ILE A 243 32.73 0.69 -12.67
N GLN A 244 31.64 1.45 -12.76
CA GLN A 244 31.61 2.75 -13.44
C GLN A 244 32.58 3.76 -12.78
N GLU A 245 32.63 3.81 -11.43
CA GLU A 245 33.53 4.68 -10.67
C GLU A 245 35.02 4.30 -10.82
N ARG A 246 35.33 3.00 -10.94
CA ARG A 246 36.69 2.51 -11.20
C ARG A 246 37.17 2.85 -12.63
N PHE A 247 36.27 2.95 -13.59
CA PHE A 247 36.61 3.36 -14.96
C PHE A 247 36.78 4.88 -15.11
N THR A 248 35.98 5.70 -14.42
CA THR A 248 36.16 7.17 -14.43
C THR A 248 37.43 7.62 -13.71
N MET A 249 37.83 6.97 -12.61
CA MET A 249 39.06 7.30 -11.89
C MET A 249 40.36 6.93 -12.64
N ARG A 250 40.32 5.99 -13.59
CA ARG A 250 41.48 5.65 -14.44
C ARG A 250 41.73 6.63 -15.58
N ARG A 251 40.72 7.40 -16.00
CA ARG A 251 40.86 8.44 -17.04
C ARG A 251 41.34 9.80 -16.51
N LEU A 252 41.35 9.99 -15.20
CA LEU A 252 41.81 11.22 -14.55
C LEU A 252 43.29 11.17 -14.12
N ARG A 253 44.01 10.08 -14.43
CA ARG A 253 45.43 9.88 -14.07
C ARG A 253 46.34 9.61 -15.28
N SER A 254 45.88 9.90 -16.49
CA SER A 254 46.67 9.88 -17.72
C SER A 254 46.76 11.28 -18.32
#